data_AF-A0A016W5R5-F1
#
_entry.id   AF-A0A016W5R5-F1
#
_cell.length_a   1.000
_cell.length_b   1.000
_cell.length_c   1.000
_cell.angle_alpha   90.00
_cell.angle_beta   90.00
_cell.angle_gamma   90.00
#
_symmetry.space_group_name_H-M   'P 1'
#
loop_
_entity.id
_entity.type
_entity.pdbx_description
1 polymer ?
#
loop_
_entity_poly.entity_id
_entity_poly.type
_entity_poly.pdbx_seq_one_letter_code
_entity_poly.pdbx_strand_id
1 'polypeptide(L)'
;MTKLLLLHLLLLVLCVSGHESRSIRFQKPFEQDQDGTYGLCENQYGQMYYYKEYEGQENVCEKDVAKVKYSNRINETGWAFVEVEVSGRVKEPYQQGYAAGYVEGRATRELIQLHLSNTVDGFCKGAEKFCEDLNQYLLDNFLWMEEKIAKHPFDDYWIQVNMTINQLLGMIDGYEGALGRRLALQEIVSHPLFLIQLAGDIEDLAVKFKKPETKRSILAGTGHCSALVKVSLIR
;
A
#
# COMPACT_ATOMS: atom_id res chain seq x y z
N MET A 1 11.11 41.06 -29.16
CA MET A 1 11.93 40.13 -28.36
C MET A 1 11.62 40.17 -26.85
N THR A 2 11.13 41.28 -26.30
CA THR A 2 10.78 41.41 -24.87
C THR A 2 9.56 40.60 -24.42
N LYS A 3 8.56 40.35 -25.28
CA LYS A 3 7.38 39.53 -24.92
C LYS A 3 7.67 38.02 -24.78
N LEU A 4 8.71 37.50 -25.47
CA LEU A 4 9.05 36.07 -25.44
C LEU A 4 9.88 35.71 -24.18
N LEU A 5 10.73 36.64 -23.72
CA LEU A 5 11.47 36.51 -22.45
C LEU A 5 10.55 36.57 -21.22
N LEU A 6 9.51 37.42 -21.26
CA LEU A 6 8.50 37.47 -20.20
C LEU A 6 7.69 36.18 -20.11
N LEU A 7 7.37 35.55 -21.25
CA LEU A 7 6.66 34.26 -21.27
C LEU A 7 7.52 33.13 -20.68
N HIS A 8 8.82 33.10 -21.00
CA HIS A 8 9.73 32.10 -20.43
C HIS A 8 10.00 32.30 -18.94
N LEU A 9 10.06 33.54 -18.44
CA LEU A 9 10.16 33.80 -16.99
C LEU A 9 8.87 33.39 -16.26
N LEU A 10 7.70 33.62 -16.84
CA LEU A 10 6.41 33.20 -16.25
C LEU A 10 6.25 31.67 -16.21
N LEU A 11 6.73 30.96 -17.23
CA LEU A 11 6.76 29.49 -17.25
C LEU A 11 7.75 28.91 -16.22
N LEU A 12 8.90 29.56 -16.01
CA LEU A 12 9.86 29.16 -14.97
C LEU A 12 9.32 29.41 -13.54
N VAL A 13 8.58 30.49 -13.31
CA VAL A 13 7.96 30.78 -12.00
C VAL A 13 6.82 29.81 -11.66
N LEU A 14 6.09 29.32 -12.67
CA LEU A 14 5.05 28.30 -12.48
C LEU A 14 5.62 26.90 -12.22
N CYS A 15 6.85 26.61 -12.64
CA CYS A 15 7.51 25.33 -12.36
C CYS A 15 8.15 25.26 -10.95
N VAL A 16 8.48 26.39 -10.32
CA VAL A 16 9.20 26.43 -9.03
C VAL A 16 8.25 26.42 -7.82
N SER A 17 6.95 26.59 -8.01
CA SER A 17 5.96 26.72 -6.92
C SER A 17 5.05 25.49 -6.71
N GLY A 18 5.36 24.36 -7.34
CA GLY A 18 4.58 23.12 -7.23
C GLY A 18 5.18 22.07 -6.28
N HIS A 19 5.45 22.43 -5.02
CA HIS A 19 5.67 21.46 -3.94
C HIS A 19 4.61 21.66 -2.85
N GLU A 20 3.35 21.67 -3.26
CA GLU A 20 2.27 21.38 -2.32
C GLU A 20 2.43 19.92 -1.90
N SER A 21 2.90 19.72 -0.66
CA SER A 21 2.63 18.51 0.09
C SER A 21 1.16 18.17 -0.17
N ARG A 22 0.88 17.03 -0.82
CA ARG A 22 -0.47 16.49 -0.93
C ARG A 22 -0.93 16.26 0.51
N SER A 23 -1.55 17.28 1.11
CA SER A 23 -2.38 17.13 2.30
C SER A 23 -3.29 15.97 1.96
N ILE A 24 -3.30 14.94 2.80
CA ILE A 24 -4.28 13.87 2.73
C ILE A 24 -5.63 14.58 2.74
N ARG A 25 -6.22 14.73 1.54
CA ARG A 25 -7.46 15.46 1.38
C ARG A 25 -8.47 14.54 2.04
N PHE A 26 -9.07 14.99 3.15
CA PHE A 26 -10.26 14.35 3.68
C PHE A 26 -11.28 14.34 2.54
N GLN A 27 -11.32 13.24 1.79
CA GLN A 27 -12.46 12.87 0.98
C GLN A 27 -13.67 12.85 1.93
N LYS A 28 -14.85 13.18 1.40
CA LYS A 28 -16.13 13.07 2.11
C LYS A 28 -16.13 11.82 3.00
N PRO A 29 -16.77 11.82 4.18
CA PRO A 29 -16.97 10.61 4.94
C PRO A 29 -17.47 9.53 3.97
N PHE A 30 -16.61 8.55 3.69
CA PHE A 30 -17.03 7.42 2.90
C PHE A 30 -18.14 6.74 3.70
N GLU A 31 -19.17 6.23 3.01
CA GLU A 31 -20.15 5.40 3.69
C GLU A 31 -19.38 4.32 4.43
N GLN A 32 -19.51 4.31 5.76
CA GLN A 32 -18.79 3.41 6.66
C GLN A 32 -18.77 2.01 6.05
N ASP A 33 -17.61 1.57 5.56
CA ASP A 33 -17.48 0.25 4.94
C ASP A 33 -17.77 -0.79 6.04
N GLN A 34 -19.00 -1.32 5.98
CA GLN A 34 -19.56 -2.17 7.01
C GLN A 34 -18.86 -3.53 7.02
N ASP A 35 -18.89 -4.19 8.17
CA ASP A 35 -18.60 -5.62 8.27
C ASP A 35 -19.28 -6.39 7.13
N GLY A 36 -18.56 -7.33 6.53
CA GLY A 36 -19.08 -8.09 5.41
C GLY A 36 -18.04 -8.89 4.64
N THR A 37 -18.54 -9.61 3.65
CA THR A 37 -17.74 -10.33 2.67
C THR A 37 -17.76 -9.55 1.36
N TYR A 38 -16.58 -9.37 0.79
CA TYR A 38 -16.36 -8.70 -0.47
C TYR A 38 -15.54 -9.59 -1.37
N GLY A 39 -15.54 -9.32 -2.67
CA GLY A 39 -14.73 -10.08 -3.60
C GLY A 39 -14.34 -9.32 -4.84
N LEU A 40 -13.43 -9.94 -5.57
CA LEU A 40 -12.92 -9.54 -6.85
C LEU A 40 -13.30 -10.64 -7.86
N CYS A 41 -14.05 -10.26 -8.89
CA CYS A 41 -14.52 -11.16 -9.95
C CYS A 41 -13.99 -10.74 -11.31
N GLU A 42 -13.89 -11.69 -12.21
CA GLU A 42 -13.67 -11.47 -13.63
C GLU A 42 -14.97 -11.79 -14.39
N ASN A 43 -15.38 -10.91 -15.31
CA ASN A 43 -16.50 -11.19 -16.22
C ASN A 43 -16.04 -11.99 -17.46
N GLN A 44 -16.99 -12.40 -18.29
CA GLN A 44 -16.73 -13.10 -19.57
C GLN A 44 -15.77 -12.37 -20.52
N TYR A 45 -15.62 -11.04 -20.41
CA TYR A 45 -14.73 -10.21 -21.22
C TYR A 45 -13.33 -10.05 -20.61
N GLY A 46 -13.04 -10.71 -19.49
CA GLY A 46 -11.76 -10.58 -18.79
C GLY A 46 -11.64 -9.30 -17.96
N GLN A 47 -12.73 -8.56 -17.76
CA GLN A 47 -12.71 -7.35 -16.95
C GLN A 47 -12.96 -7.69 -15.48
N MET A 48 -12.09 -7.15 -14.64
CA MET A 48 -12.14 -7.33 -13.20
C MET A 48 -13.10 -6.30 -12.57
N TYR A 49 -13.87 -6.71 -11.56
CA TYR A 49 -14.72 -5.81 -10.77
C TYR A 49 -14.81 -6.24 -9.31
N TYR A 50 -14.93 -5.24 -8.43
CA TYR A 50 -15.10 -5.44 -6.99
C TYR A 50 -16.59 -5.45 -6.64
N TYR A 51 -17.00 -6.32 -5.72
CA TYR A 51 -18.39 -6.42 -5.29
C TYR A 51 -18.49 -6.73 -3.79
N LYS A 52 -19.68 -6.46 -3.22
CA LYS A 52 -20.07 -6.86 -1.87
C LYS A 52 -21.04 -8.03 -1.97
N GLU A 53 -20.84 -9.06 -1.16
CA GLU A 53 -21.77 -10.20 -1.05
C GLU A 53 -22.94 -9.84 -0.12
N TYR A 54 -24.16 -10.17 -0.53
CA TYR A 54 -25.38 -9.97 0.27
C TYR A 54 -26.09 -11.30 0.49
N GLU A 55 -26.56 -11.55 1.71
CA GLU A 55 -27.32 -12.76 2.04
C GLU A 55 -28.58 -12.88 1.15
N GLY A 56 -28.77 -14.06 0.56
CA GLY A 56 -29.95 -14.35 -0.28
C GLY A 56 -29.86 -13.87 -1.73
N GLN A 57 -28.75 -13.23 -2.14
CA GLN A 57 -28.43 -13.04 -3.56
C GLN A 57 -27.53 -14.19 -4.04
N GLU A 58 -27.96 -14.93 -5.06
CA GLU A 58 -27.05 -15.85 -5.76
C GLU A 58 -25.88 -15.05 -6.32
N ASN A 59 -24.66 -15.47 -5.98
CA ASN A 59 -23.43 -14.77 -6.32
C ASN A 59 -23.33 -14.56 -7.84
N VAL A 60 -23.44 -13.29 -8.26
CA VAL A 60 -23.29 -12.74 -9.62
C VAL A 60 -21.81 -12.77 -10.09
N CYS A 61 -20.99 -13.63 -9.50
CA CYS A 61 -19.57 -13.75 -9.83
C CYS A 61 -19.37 -14.87 -10.85
N GLU A 62 -19.16 -14.52 -12.11
CA GLU A 62 -18.92 -15.52 -13.16
C GLU A 62 -17.61 -16.28 -12.91
N LYS A 63 -16.52 -15.52 -12.67
CA LYS A 63 -15.21 -16.08 -12.36
C LYS A 63 -14.64 -15.43 -11.10
N ASP A 64 -14.71 -16.18 -10.01
CA ASP A 64 -14.15 -15.77 -8.72
C ASP A 64 -12.61 -15.75 -8.75
N VAL A 65 -12.04 -14.64 -8.27
CA VAL A 65 -10.58 -14.39 -8.25
C VAL A 65 -10.06 -14.26 -6.82
N ALA A 66 -10.69 -13.47 -5.97
CA ALA A 66 -10.37 -13.40 -4.55
C ALA A 66 -11.56 -12.91 -3.72
N LYS A 67 -11.58 -13.29 -2.45
CA LYS A 67 -12.57 -12.85 -1.46
C LYS A 67 -11.88 -12.33 -0.21
N VAL A 68 -12.55 -11.41 0.46
CA VAL A 68 -12.14 -10.91 1.76
C VAL A 68 -13.34 -10.85 2.69
N LYS A 69 -13.18 -11.38 3.89
CA LYS A 69 -14.11 -11.19 4.99
C LYS A 69 -13.49 -10.21 5.97
N TYR A 70 -14.20 -9.12 6.22
CA TYR A 70 -13.74 -8.04 7.08
C TYR A 70 -14.74 -7.80 8.21
N SER A 71 -14.24 -7.69 9.45
CA SER A 71 -15.03 -7.33 10.62
C SER A 71 -14.25 -6.39 11.53
N ASN A 72 -14.81 -5.21 11.77
CA ASN A 72 -14.22 -4.21 12.63
C ASN A 72 -14.77 -4.30 14.06
N ARG A 73 -14.05 -4.99 14.93
CA ARG A 73 -14.40 -5.17 16.34
C ARG A 73 -13.47 -4.41 17.29
N ILE A 74 -12.83 -3.34 16.80
CA ILE A 74 -11.81 -2.60 17.56
C ILE A 74 -12.41 -2.02 18.84
N ASN A 75 -13.63 -1.49 18.78
CA ASN A 75 -14.26 -0.88 19.95
C ASN A 75 -14.63 -1.90 21.04
N GLU A 76 -14.84 -3.18 20.69
CA GLU A 76 -15.25 -4.21 21.65
C GLU A 76 -14.08 -5.09 22.10
N THR A 77 -13.11 -5.34 21.21
CA THR A 77 -12.03 -6.31 21.43
C THR A 77 -10.63 -5.72 21.33
N GLY A 78 -10.49 -4.53 20.74
CA GLY A 78 -9.20 -3.95 20.33
C GLY A 78 -8.69 -4.45 18.97
N TRP A 79 -9.43 -5.33 18.27
CA TRP A 79 -8.99 -5.95 17.02
C TRP A 79 -9.98 -5.74 15.87
N ALA A 80 -9.44 -5.58 14.66
CA ALA A 80 -10.17 -5.85 13.43
C ALA A 80 -9.71 -7.19 12.87
N PHE A 81 -10.60 -7.90 12.20
CA PHE A 81 -10.34 -9.20 11.61
C PHE A 81 -10.44 -9.11 10.10
N VAL A 82 -9.43 -9.62 9.41
CA VAL A 82 -9.39 -9.73 7.96
C VAL A 82 -9.00 -11.15 7.59
N GLU A 83 -9.79 -11.76 6.71
CA GLU A 83 -9.54 -13.09 6.17
C GLU A 83 -9.61 -12.98 4.65
N VAL A 84 -8.50 -13.29 3.97
CA VAL A 84 -8.38 -13.18 2.52
C VAL A 84 -8.21 -14.57 1.93
N GLU A 85 -9.00 -14.87 0.91
CA GLU A 85 -8.90 -16.10 0.13
C GLU A 85 -8.69 -15.75 -1.34
N VAL A 86 -7.72 -16.39 -1.99
CA VAL A 86 -7.52 -16.27 -3.44
C VAL A 86 -8.00 -17.57 -4.09
N SER A 87 -8.82 -17.43 -5.13
CA SER A 87 -9.35 -18.54 -5.89
C SER A 87 -8.23 -19.36 -6.53
N GLY A 88 -8.30 -20.69 -6.37
CA GLY A 88 -7.36 -21.62 -7.01
C GLY A 88 -7.39 -21.61 -8.54
N ARG A 89 -8.29 -20.83 -9.17
CA ARG A 89 -8.30 -20.55 -10.62
C ARG A 89 -7.15 -19.63 -11.03
N VAL A 90 -6.71 -18.73 -10.15
CA VAL A 90 -5.58 -17.82 -10.40
C VAL A 90 -4.31 -18.64 -10.26
N LYS A 91 -3.61 -18.89 -11.38
CA LYS A 91 -2.43 -19.78 -11.40
C LYS A 91 -1.12 -19.06 -11.16
N GLU A 92 -1.01 -17.84 -11.66
CA GLU A 92 0.24 -17.08 -11.58
C GLU A 92 0.40 -16.46 -10.17
N PRO A 93 1.52 -16.70 -9.46
CA PRO A 93 1.72 -16.17 -8.10
C PRO A 93 1.60 -14.66 -8.00
N TYR A 94 2.11 -13.92 -8.99
CA TYR A 94 2.01 -12.46 -8.99
C TYR A 94 0.57 -11.97 -9.10
N GLN A 95 -0.29 -12.67 -9.85
CA GLN A 95 -1.73 -12.36 -9.94
C GLN A 95 -2.44 -12.70 -8.64
N GLN A 96 -2.04 -13.78 -7.96
CA GLN A 96 -2.57 -14.13 -6.63
C GLN A 96 -2.25 -13.03 -5.61
N GLY A 97 -0.98 -12.60 -5.57
CA GLY A 97 -0.55 -11.48 -4.71
C GLY A 97 -1.38 -10.22 -4.98
N TYR A 98 -1.47 -9.80 -6.25
CA TYR A 98 -2.25 -8.63 -6.64
C TYR A 98 -3.72 -8.72 -6.21
N ALA A 99 -4.37 -9.86 -6.48
CA ALA A 99 -5.77 -10.06 -6.11
C ALA A 99 -5.99 -9.98 -4.59
N ALA A 100 -5.13 -10.63 -3.81
CA ALA A 100 -5.18 -10.61 -2.35
C ALA A 100 -5.01 -9.19 -1.80
N GLY A 101 -3.98 -8.48 -2.27
CA GLY A 101 -3.73 -7.10 -1.88
C GLY A 101 -4.89 -6.18 -2.22
N TYR A 102 -5.46 -6.32 -3.43
CA TYR A 102 -6.57 -5.48 -3.87
C TYR A 102 -7.81 -5.61 -2.99
N VAL A 103 -8.24 -6.84 -2.70
CA VAL A 103 -9.43 -7.04 -1.85
C VAL A 103 -9.19 -6.55 -0.42
N GLU A 104 -8.00 -6.80 0.14
CA GLU A 104 -7.62 -6.30 1.47
C GLU A 104 -7.60 -4.78 1.52
N GLY A 105 -6.88 -4.13 0.61
CA GLY A 105 -6.75 -2.68 0.55
C GLY A 105 -8.08 -1.98 0.31
N ARG A 106 -8.99 -2.63 -0.43
CA ARG A 106 -10.34 -2.10 -0.67
C ARG A 106 -11.25 -2.23 0.54
N ALA A 107 -11.30 -3.41 1.17
CA ALA A 107 -12.17 -3.67 2.31
C ALA A 107 -11.72 -2.97 3.60
N THR A 108 -10.42 -2.72 3.77
CA THR A 108 -9.84 -2.11 4.97
C THR A 108 -9.47 -0.63 4.79
N ARG A 109 -9.88 -0.02 3.66
CA ARG A 109 -9.50 1.35 3.25
C ARG A 109 -9.62 2.39 4.37
N GLU A 110 -10.70 2.34 5.14
CA GLU A 110 -10.94 3.29 6.25
C GLU A 110 -9.92 3.14 7.37
N LEU A 111 -9.64 1.90 7.80
CA LEU A 111 -8.63 1.65 8.83
C LEU A 111 -7.23 1.99 8.34
N ILE A 112 -6.93 1.72 7.07
CA ILE A 112 -5.68 2.17 6.44
C ILE A 112 -5.58 3.70 6.54
N GLN A 113 -6.62 4.44 6.14
CA GLN A 113 -6.61 5.90 6.19
C GLN A 113 -6.38 6.43 7.61
N LEU A 114 -7.07 5.88 8.61
CA LEU A 114 -6.88 6.23 10.01
C LEU A 114 -5.47 5.89 10.49
N HIS A 115 -4.94 4.72 10.13
CA HIS A 115 -3.60 4.30 10.48
C HIS A 115 -2.55 5.25 9.90
N LEU A 116 -2.64 5.58 8.60
CA LEU A 116 -1.76 6.54 7.94
C LEU A 116 -1.80 7.92 8.60
N SER A 117 -2.98 8.40 8.99
CA SER A 117 -3.11 9.66 9.73
C SER A 117 -2.45 9.62 11.11
N ASN A 118 -2.41 8.46 11.75
CA ASN A 118 -1.84 8.30 13.08
C ASN A 118 -0.32 8.11 13.04
N THR A 119 0.21 7.41 12.03
CA THR A 119 1.61 6.97 12.00
C THR A 119 2.48 7.72 10.99
N VAL A 120 1.95 7.99 9.79
CA VAL A 120 2.72 8.54 8.66
C VAL A 120 2.58 10.06 8.55
N ASP A 121 1.45 10.64 8.95
CA ASP A 121 1.23 12.08 8.82
C ASP A 121 2.34 12.89 9.50
N GLY A 122 2.87 13.88 8.79
CA GLY A 122 3.99 14.71 9.24
C GLY A 122 5.38 14.07 9.19
N PHE A 123 5.56 12.82 8.76
CA PHE A 123 6.85 12.11 8.77
C PHE A 123 8.01 12.90 8.11
N CYS A 124 7.76 13.49 6.94
CA CYS A 124 8.75 14.28 6.20
C CYS A 124 8.80 15.77 6.57
N LYS A 125 7.94 16.24 7.47
CA LYS A 125 7.84 17.66 7.81
C LYS A 125 9.08 18.13 8.57
N GLY A 126 9.83 19.08 8.00
CA GLY A 126 11.11 19.52 8.54
C GLY A 126 12.26 18.52 8.33
N ALA A 127 12.04 17.49 7.51
CA ALA A 127 13.01 16.46 7.13
C ALA A 127 12.98 16.22 5.60
N GLU A 128 12.67 17.26 4.83
CA GLU A 128 12.41 17.17 3.38
C GLU A 128 13.60 16.57 2.64
N LYS A 129 14.82 17.05 2.94
CA LYS A 129 16.05 16.53 2.34
C LYS A 129 16.29 15.04 2.64
N PHE A 130 16.01 14.63 3.87
CA PHE A 130 16.08 13.21 4.24
C PHE A 130 15.10 12.38 3.43
N CYS A 131 13.86 12.86 3.24
CA CYS A 131 12.86 12.14 2.45
C CYS A 131 13.18 12.10 0.96
N GLU A 132 13.81 13.13 0.41
CA GLU A 132 14.34 13.09 -0.97
C GLU A 132 15.39 11.98 -1.12
N ASP A 133 16.37 11.94 -0.21
CA ASP A 133 17.46 10.96 -0.26
C ASP A 133 16.95 9.53 -0.02
N LEU A 134 16.01 9.36 0.91
CA LEU A 134 15.31 8.09 1.16
C LEU A 134 14.54 7.62 -0.06
N ASN A 135 13.73 8.50 -0.68
CA ASN A 135 12.94 8.14 -1.86
C ASN A 135 13.82 7.74 -3.03
N GLN A 136 14.97 8.40 -3.22
CA GLN A 136 15.92 8.00 -4.26
C GLN A 136 16.50 6.60 -3.98
N TYR A 137 16.90 6.33 -2.73
CA TYR A 137 17.38 5.01 -2.35
C TYR A 137 16.33 3.91 -2.55
N LEU A 138 15.07 4.19 -2.16
CA LEU A 138 13.97 3.26 -2.35
C LEU A 138 13.66 3.02 -3.83
N LEU A 139 13.74 4.06 -4.67
CA LEU A 139 13.60 3.94 -6.12
C LEU A 139 14.68 3.03 -6.72
N ASP A 140 15.94 3.26 -6.35
CA ASP A 140 17.06 2.47 -6.84
C ASP A 140 16.94 0.99 -6.40
N ASN A 141 16.53 0.75 -5.15
CA ASN A 141 16.27 -0.59 -4.65
C ASN A 141 15.11 -1.28 -5.38
N PHE A 142 14.01 -0.57 -5.62
CA PHE A 142 12.86 -1.11 -6.35
C PHE A 142 13.20 -1.45 -7.79
N LEU A 143 13.95 -0.57 -8.48
CA LEU A 143 14.47 -0.82 -9.83
C LEU A 143 15.37 -2.06 -9.87
N TRP A 144 16.25 -2.21 -8.87
CA TRP A 144 17.10 -3.40 -8.75
C TRP A 144 16.26 -4.68 -8.56
N MET A 145 15.21 -4.65 -7.74
CA MET A 145 14.32 -5.80 -7.58
C MET A 145 13.59 -6.16 -8.88
N GLU A 146 13.03 -5.16 -9.59
CA GLU A 146 12.38 -5.35 -10.89
C GLU A 146 13.34 -5.98 -11.92
N GLU A 147 14.58 -5.48 -11.98
CA GLU A 147 15.62 -6.05 -12.85
C GLU A 147 15.91 -7.51 -12.52
N LYS A 148 15.99 -7.85 -11.23
CA LYS A 148 16.27 -9.22 -10.77
C LYS A 148 15.12 -10.17 -11.07
N ILE A 149 13.88 -9.75 -10.81
CA ILE A 149 12.68 -10.52 -11.16
C ILE A 149 12.66 -10.82 -12.66
N ALA A 150 12.90 -9.81 -13.50
CA ALA A 150 12.91 -9.97 -14.95
C ALA A 150 14.02 -10.92 -15.44
N LYS A 151 15.19 -10.92 -14.79
CA LYS A 151 16.32 -11.79 -15.14
C LYS A 151 16.18 -13.22 -14.61
N HIS A 152 15.36 -13.43 -13.59
CA HIS A 152 15.22 -14.72 -12.91
C HIS A 152 13.73 -15.16 -12.79
N PRO A 153 13.00 -15.28 -13.92
CA PRO A 153 11.55 -15.50 -13.90
C PRO A 153 11.12 -16.88 -13.37
N PHE A 154 12.03 -17.85 -13.28
CA PHE A 154 11.77 -19.21 -12.79
C PHE A 154 12.48 -19.52 -11.47
N ASP A 155 13.11 -18.52 -10.85
CA ASP A 155 13.78 -18.69 -9.57
C ASP A 155 12.76 -18.54 -8.44
N ASP A 156 12.66 -19.56 -7.58
CA ASP A 156 11.64 -19.62 -6.52
C ASP A 156 11.70 -18.40 -5.58
N TYR A 157 12.89 -17.89 -5.28
CA TYR A 157 13.04 -16.70 -4.43
C TYR A 157 12.46 -15.46 -5.13
N TRP A 158 12.82 -15.23 -6.40
CA TRP A 158 12.33 -14.08 -7.14
C TRP A 158 10.84 -14.17 -7.49
N ILE A 159 10.29 -15.37 -7.63
CA ILE A 159 8.83 -15.59 -7.73
C ILE A 159 8.12 -15.08 -6.47
N GLN A 160 8.64 -15.39 -5.28
CA GLN A 160 8.06 -14.91 -4.02
C GLN A 160 8.20 -13.40 -3.86
N VAL A 161 9.36 -12.83 -4.19
CA VAL A 161 9.54 -11.36 -4.15
C VAL A 161 8.55 -10.67 -5.10
N ASN A 162 8.38 -11.19 -6.31
CA ASN A 162 7.42 -10.66 -7.28
C ASN A 162 5.98 -10.75 -6.77
N MET A 163 5.59 -11.86 -6.14
CA MET A 163 4.28 -12.01 -5.51
C MET A 163 4.04 -10.96 -4.41
N THR A 164 5.01 -10.75 -3.51
CA THR A 164 4.93 -9.76 -2.43
C THR A 164 4.80 -8.33 -2.96
N ILE A 165 5.60 -7.96 -3.98
CA ILE A 165 5.49 -6.66 -4.63
C ILE A 165 4.10 -6.48 -5.23
N ASN A 166 3.59 -7.48 -5.94
CA ASN A 166 2.27 -7.40 -6.55
C ASN A 166 1.15 -7.31 -5.50
N GLN A 167 1.29 -7.93 -4.33
CA GLN A 167 0.35 -7.74 -3.22
C GLN A 167 0.33 -6.29 -2.72
N LEU A 168 1.48 -5.63 -2.60
CA LEU A 168 1.53 -4.20 -2.30
C LEU A 168 0.84 -3.36 -3.39
N LEU A 169 1.10 -3.65 -4.67
CA LEU A 169 0.48 -2.93 -5.79
C LEU A 169 -1.05 -3.10 -5.79
N GLY A 170 -1.53 -4.32 -5.55
CA GLY A 170 -2.95 -4.61 -5.36
C GLY A 170 -3.52 -3.79 -4.22
N MET A 171 -2.86 -3.76 -3.06
CA MET A 171 -3.30 -3.00 -1.89
C MET A 171 -3.39 -1.50 -2.14
N ILE A 172 -2.41 -0.94 -2.87
CA ILE A 172 -2.43 0.46 -3.30
C ILE A 172 -3.64 0.74 -4.21
N ASP A 173 -3.89 -0.12 -5.20
CA ASP A 173 -5.04 0.03 -6.11
C ASP A 173 -6.37 -0.14 -5.40
N GLY A 174 -6.46 -1.07 -4.45
CA GLY A 174 -7.63 -1.30 -3.60
C GLY A 174 -7.92 -0.10 -2.71
N TYR A 175 -6.89 0.44 -2.05
CA TYR A 175 -6.99 1.64 -1.20
C TYR A 175 -7.46 2.86 -2.00
N GLU A 176 -6.87 3.09 -3.17
CA GLU A 176 -7.26 4.21 -4.05
C GLU A 176 -8.62 3.99 -4.74
N GLY A 177 -9.07 2.73 -4.85
CA GLY A 177 -10.28 2.35 -5.57
C GLY A 177 -10.10 2.39 -7.10
N ALA A 178 -8.89 2.08 -7.58
CA ALA A 178 -8.50 2.19 -8.98
C ALA A 178 -7.87 0.88 -9.48
N LEU A 179 -8.72 -0.08 -9.82
CA LEU A 179 -8.34 -1.43 -10.25
C LEU A 179 -7.51 -1.45 -11.55
N GLY A 180 -6.42 -2.20 -11.53
CA GLY A 180 -5.59 -2.51 -12.70
C GLY A 180 -4.85 -1.31 -13.29
N ARG A 181 -4.65 -0.25 -12.53
CA ARG A 181 -3.97 0.95 -13.05
C ARG A 181 -2.46 0.70 -13.17
N ARG A 182 -1.83 1.42 -14.09
CA ARG A 182 -0.37 1.43 -14.20
C ARG A 182 0.20 2.53 -13.33
N LEU A 183 0.83 2.12 -12.24
CA LEU A 183 1.58 2.99 -11.34
C LEU A 183 2.96 3.30 -11.91
N ALA A 184 3.38 4.58 -11.88
CA ALA A 184 4.78 4.91 -12.07
C ALA A 184 5.59 4.49 -10.84
N LEU A 185 6.85 4.09 -11.04
CA LEU A 185 7.74 3.68 -9.93
C LEU A 185 7.87 4.75 -8.86
N GLN A 186 7.95 6.02 -9.28
CA GLN A 186 8.00 7.14 -8.35
C GLN A 186 6.74 7.23 -7.47
N GLU A 187 5.57 6.90 -8.04
CA GLU A 187 4.31 6.89 -7.30
C GLU A 187 4.26 5.72 -6.30
N ILE A 188 4.89 4.58 -6.60
CA ILE A 188 4.96 3.43 -5.69
C ILE A 188 5.86 3.76 -4.51
N VAL A 189 7.09 4.18 -4.78
CA VAL A 189 8.09 4.38 -3.71
C VAL A 189 7.79 5.58 -2.81
N SER A 190 7.03 6.55 -3.29
CA SER A 190 6.53 7.67 -2.46
C SER A 190 5.13 7.42 -1.87
N HIS A 191 4.53 6.26 -2.11
CA HIS A 191 3.22 5.93 -1.58
C HIS A 191 3.29 5.69 -0.06
N PRO A 192 2.38 6.26 0.75
CA PRO A 192 2.37 6.03 2.20
C PRO A 192 2.17 4.55 2.58
N LEU A 193 1.46 3.77 1.77
CA LEU A 193 1.34 2.30 1.99
C LEU A 193 2.67 1.56 1.85
N PHE A 194 3.58 2.01 0.98
CA PHE A 194 4.91 1.41 0.90
C PHE A 194 5.73 1.77 2.14
N LEU A 195 5.62 3.02 2.60
CA LEU A 195 6.32 3.49 3.79
C LEU A 195 5.92 2.71 5.06
N ILE A 196 4.65 2.36 5.25
CA ILE A 196 4.24 1.55 6.42
C ILE A 196 4.73 0.10 6.36
N GLN A 197 5.00 -0.46 5.17
CA GLN A 197 5.66 -1.77 5.08
C GLN A 197 7.11 -1.71 5.57
N LEU A 198 7.72 -0.54 5.41
CA LEU A 198 9.11 -0.26 5.76
C LEU A 198 9.24 0.32 7.17
N ALA A 199 8.19 0.36 7.99
CA ALA A 199 8.20 1.05 9.28
C ALA A 199 9.39 0.64 10.17
N GLY A 200 9.72 -0.65 10.19
CA GLY A 200 10.91 -1.17 10.87
C GLY A 200 12.22 -0.78 10.18
N ASP A 201 12.33 -0.97 8.86
CA ASP A 201 13.52 -0.58 8.08
C ASP A 201 13.85 0.92 8.18
N ILE A 202 12.81 1.76 8.32
CA ILE A 202 12.95 3.21 8.47
C ILE A 202 13.70 3.58 9.75
N GLU A 203 13.67 2.76 10.81
CA GLU A 203 14.45 3.00 12.02
C GLU A 203 15.95 3.05 11.69
N ASP A 204 16.44 2.09 10.92
CA ASP A 204 17.85 2.01 10.50
C ASP A 204 18.18 3.01 9.38
N LEU A 205 17.29 3.17 8.40
CA LEU A 205 17.49 4.11 7.29
C LEU A 205 17.49 5.56 7.78
N ALA A 206 16.69 5.90 8.79
CA ALA A 206 16.71 7.21 9.43
C ALA A 206 18.09 7.54 10.01
N VAL A 207 18.76 6.56 10.64
CA VAL A 207 20.14 6.73 11.13
C VAL A 207 21.11 6.86 9.96
N LYS A 208 20.99 5.99 8.95
CA LYS A 208 21.87 5.98 7.77
C LYS A 208 21.86 7.32 7.02
N PHE A 209 20.67 7.87 6.79
CA PHE A 209 20.46 9.14 6.09
C PHE A 209 20.39 10.35 7.03
N LYS A 210 20.72 10.17 8.32
CA LYS A 210 20.83 11.23 9.32
C LYS A 210 19.57 12.11 9.39
N LYS A 211 18.40 11.47 9.50
CA LYS A 211 17.12 12.17 9.65
C LYS A 211 17.21 13.16 10.82
N PRO A 212 16.87 14.45 10.62
CA PRO A 212 16.87 15.41 11.71
C PRO A 212 15.78 15.06 12.75
N GLU A 213 16.00 15.49 13.99
CA GLU A 213 14.96 15.44 15.00
C GLU A 213 13.79 16.32 14.58
N THR A 214 12.63 15.70 14.32
CA THR A 214 11.39 16.40 13.97
C THR A 214 10.29 16.03 14.97
N LYS A 215 9.37 16.95 15.22
CA LYS A 215 8.17 16.65 16.02
C LYS A 215 7.18 15.84 15.17
N ARG A 216 6.59 14.81 15.81
CA ARG A 216 5.44 14.00 15.35
C ARG A 216 5.63 13.24 14.03
N SER A 217 6.09 12.00 14.17
CA SER A 217 5.55 10.80 13.52
C SER A 217 5.98 9.61 14.39
N ILE A 218 5.05 8.69 14.71
CA ILE A 218 5.32 7.47 15.50
C ILE A 218 5.53 6.26 14.57
N LEU A 219 5.98 6.50 13.34
CA LEU A 219 6.22 5.43 12.37
C LEU A 219 7.22 4.39 12.89
N ALA A 220 8.24 4.86 13.62
CA ALA A 220 9.22 4.03 14.30
C ALA A 220 8.74 3.66 15.72
N GLY A 221 8.98 2.41 16.11
CA GLY A 221 8.70 1.91 17.46
C GLY A 221 9.72 2.41 18.48
N THR A 222 9.53 2.02 19.74
CA THR A 222 10.48 2.32 20.84
C THR A 222 11.60 1.28 20.97
N GLY A 223 11.67 0.29 20.06
CA GLY A 223 12.73 -0.72 20.04
C GLY A 223 12.60 -1.84 21.10
N HIS A 224 11.41 -2.09 21.66
CA HIS A 224 11.22 -3.13 22.69
C HIS A 224 10.15 -4.16 22.28
N CYS A 225 10.57 -5.40 22.05
CA CYS A 225 9.70 -6.56 21.88
C CYS A 225 10.13 -7.68 22.84
N SER A 226 9.18 -8.42 23.39
CA SER A 226 9.43 -9.56 24.28
C SER A 226 8.77 -10.81 23.72
N ALA A 227 9.46 -11.95 23.76
CA ALA A 227 8.93 -13.24 23.34
C ALA A 227 9.23 -14.32 24.40
N LEU A 228 8.31 -15.27 24.57
CA LEU A 228 8.45 -16.41 25.48
C LEU A 228 8.07 -17.69 24.75
N VAL A 229 8.99 -18.65 24.67
CA VAL A 229 8.72 -20.01 24.20
C VAL A 229 8.74 -20.94 25.41
N LYS A 230 7.58 -21.51 25.75
CA LYS A 230 7.44 -22.44 26.88
C LYS A 230 7.24 -23.86 26.37
N VAL A 231 8.20 -24.73 26.64
CA VAL A 231 8.04 -26.18 26.47
C VAL A 231 7.37 -26.74 27.73
N SER A 232 6.23 -27.41 27.54
CA SER A 232 5.50 -28.11 28.61
C SER A 232 5.78 -29.61 28.52
N LEU A 233 6.08 -30.25 29.64
CA LEU A 233 6.14 -31.71 29.72
C LEU A 233 4.70 -32.24 29.84
N ILE A 234 4.31 -33.09 28.90
CA ILE A 234 3.11 -33.93 29.06
C ILE A 234 3.52 -35.03 30.05
N ARG A 235 2.89 -35.06 31.22
CA ARG A 235 2.99 -36.16 32.18
C ARG A 235 1.75 -37.04 32.06
#